data_AF-A0A6A6TQB3-F1
#
_entry.id   AF-A0A6A6TQB3-F1
#
_cell.length_a   1.000
_cell.length_b   1.000
_cell.length_c   1.000
_cell.angle_alpha   90.00
_cell.angle_beta   90.00
_cell.angle_gamma   90.00
#
_symmetry.space_group_name_H-M   'P 1'
#
loop_
_entity.id
_entity.type
_entity.pdbx_description
1 polymer ?
#
loop_
_entity_poly.entity_id
_entity_poly.type
_entity_poly.pdbx_seq_one_letter_code
_entity_poly.pdbx_strand_id
1 'polypeptide(L)'
;MATMTSIVLLLLASPLCATIVRSPAPPMGWNSYNSYSCNPSEAIIKLNAEGLISTGLKDLGYTLVTPDCGWQNQSRDAQQQMQWNATLFPSGGEALGKYLHGLGLRFGLYSGGGYHQCGSYDLPGSLGYEEIDAKTFAAWGGDSLKYDNCFSTSNDTMVDNDSEEAQSPARFEKMAASLDAQSRDFQFFICQWGIGENVGDWASQIGNTWRMSNDIYNAWRSIWRISNQVVPYYRNTRPGAFPDMDMLIVGLDALSAEEERFHYSMWAINKSPLLIGAKLDSTLPAASLKTLSNQDVISINQDPLSKQARLVKRYTEEEWDVWLGELSENRQVLGIANWRNESQSVELDLRSIGIGEANAKDVWAAESLGSLQRNLTIDLTAHEMKLLLLTNITAPQVPFESTGYYPASNASLSGSATLSTCPNGTCHPTGLKAADIGQDASITFRSIKAKSSGSKLLGVDFINYDYATTTAWDWGSNTRNLSVEVNGGQSKRWAFPLSGENWYETGRLSIEADGFVAGASNEVVFRAVGNSSAPDIVGFEVFE
;
A
#
# COMPACT_ATOMS: atom_id res chain seq x y z
N MET A 1 48.46 18.51 59.48
CA MET A 1 48.56 17.83 58.18
C MET A 1 47.26 17.08 57.97
N ALA A 2 46.40 17.56 57.08
CA ALA A 2 45.19 16.87 56.65
C ALA A 2 45.23 16.81 55.13
N THR A 3 45.31 15.60 54.58
CA THR A 3 45.38 15.31 53.15
C THR A 3 43.97 15.23 52.58
N MET A 4 43.65 16.12 51.62
CA MET A 4 42.46 16.01 50.78
C MET A 4 42.70 15.01 49.67
N THR A 5 41.81 14.02 49.55
CA THR A 5 41.76 13.08 48.43
C THR A 5 40.65 13.54 47.49
N SER A 6 41.02 13.99 46.29
CA SER A 6 40.05 14.33 45.23
C SER A 6 39.67 13.06 44.47
N ILE A 7 38.37 12.72 44.45
CA ILE A 7 37.81 11.67 43.61
C ILE A 7 37.41 12.33 42.28
N VAL A 8 38.05 11.88 41.19
CA VAL A 8 37.65 12.24 39.82
C VAL A 8 36.59 11.25 39.37
N LEU A 9 35.37 11.73 39.11
CA LEU A 9 34.28 10.96 38.54
C LEU A 9 34.44 10.96 37.00
N LEU A 10 34.83 9.84 36.40
CA LEU A 10 34.77 9.66 34.95
C LEU A 10 33.31 9.41 34.55
N LEU A 11 32.71 10.38 33.85
CA LEU A 11 31.46 10.18 33.11
C LEU A 11 31.78 9.37 31.85
N LEU A 12 31.42 8.08 31.87
CA LEU A 12 31.36 7.25 30.67
C LEU A 12 30.16 7.73 29.84
N ALA A 13 30.42 8.52 28.80
CA ALA A 13 29.44 8.76 27.75
C ALA A 13 29.29 7.48 26.92
N SER A 14 28.15 6.80 27.05
CA SER A 14 27.77 5.75 26.10
C SER A 14 27.74 6.37 24.70
N PRO A 15 28.32 5.74 23.66
CA PRO A 15 28.11 6.20 22.31
C PRO A 15 26.60 6.10 22.05
N LEU A 16 25.99 7.23 21.70
CA LEU A 16 24.66 7.23 21.09
C LEU A 16 24.81 6.50 19.75
N CYS A 17 24.51 5.20 19.72
CA CYS A 17 24.19 4.54 18.46
C CYS A 17 22.92 5.21 17.92
N ALA A 18 22.90 5.58 16.65
CA ALA A 18 21.67 6.00 16.00
C ALA A 18 20.68 4.82 15.98
N THR A 19 19.41 5.15 15.81
CA THR A 19 18.32 4.17 15.64
C THR A 19 17.60 4.54 14.36
N ILE A 20 17.09 3.58 13.59
CA ILE A 20 16.13 3.83 12.49
C ILE A 20 15.13 4.88 12.95
N VAL A 21 15.12 6.03 12.28
CA VAL A 21 14.23 7.12 12.66
C VAL A 21 12.87 6.86 12.08
N ARG A 22 11.95 6.47 12.96
CA ARG A 22 10.55 6.24 12.65
C ARG A 22 9.83 7.58 12.50
N SER A 23 9.46 7.94 11.27
CA SER A 23 8.64 9.13 11.03
C SER A 23 7.19 8.87 11.44
N PRO A 24 6.52 9.83 12.11
CA PRO A 24 5.13 9.65 12.53
C PRO A 24 4.13 9.59 11.36
N ALA A 25 4.56 9.96 10.15
CA ALA A 25 3.77 9.97 8.93
C ALA A 25 4.57 9.40 7.74
N PRO A 26 3.89 9.00 6.64
CA PRO A 26 4.55 8.52 5.43
C PRO A 26 5.49 9.57 4.82
N PRO A 27 6.63 9.17 4.23
CA PRO A 27 7.54 10.12 3.60
C PRO A 27 6.92 10.77 2.36
N MET A 28 7.27 12.04 2.15
CA MET A 28 6.87 12.83 0.99
C MET A 28 8.12 13.41 0.31
N GLY A 29 8.16 13.38 -1.02
CA GLY A 29 9.30 13.89 -1.78
C GLY A 29 9.23 13.59 -3.26
N TRP A 30 10.40 13.42 -3.86
CA TRP A 30 10.60 13.19 -5.28
C TRP A 30 11.65 12.11 -5.51
N ASN A 31 11.43 11.28 -6.54
CA ASN A 31 12.34 10.21 -6.95
C ASN A 31 12.51 10.23 -8.48
N SER A 32 13.74 10.00 -8.97
CA SER A 32 14.06 10.13 -10.39
C SER A 32 13.52 9.02 -11.30
N TYR A 33 13.17 7.85 -10.77
CA TYR A 33 12.96 6.65 -11.59
C TYR A 33 11.86 6.80 -12.65
N ASN A 34 10.68 7.29 -12.28
CA ASN A 34 9.54 7.31 -13.21
C ASN A 34 9.76 8.17 -14.46
N SER A 35 10.48 9.30 -14.34
CA SER A 35 10.74 10.22 -15.46
C SER A 35 12.08 9.97 -16.17
N TYR A 36 13.04 9.35 -15.49
CA TYR A 36 14.44 9.27 -15.95
C TYR A 36 15.01 7.84 -15.96
N SER A 37 14.25 6.85 -15.49
CA SER A 37 14.66 5.45 -15.33
C SER A 37 16.01 5.37 -14.61
N CYS A 38 16.90 4.46 -15.01
CA CYS A 38 18.25 4.37 -14.45
C CYS A 38 19.28 5.31 -15.10
N ASN A 39 18.86 6.52 -15.50
CA ASN A 39 19.75 7.53 -16.09
C ASN A 39 19.66 8.91 -15.39
N PRO A 40 19.84 8.99 -14.06
CA PRO A 40 19.89 10.27 -13.36
C PRO A 40 21.22 11.01 -13.62
N SER A 41 21.22 12.32 -13.43
CA SER A 41 22.43 13.15 -13.40
C SER A 41 22.31 14.24 -12.36
N GLU A 42 23.43 14.82 -11.91
CA GLU A 42 23.43 15.90 -10.94
C GLU A 42 22.57 17.08 -11.38
N ALA A 43 22.58 17.42 -12.68
CA ALA A 43 21.72 18.48 -13.23
C ALA A 43 20.23 18.13 -13.11
N ILE A 44 19.84 16.88 -13.37
CA ILE A 44 18.46 16.41 -13.19
C ILE A 44 18.03 16.50 -11.73
N ILE A 45 18.89 16.07 -10.80
CA ILE A 45 18.57 16.10 -9.37
C ILE A 45 18.40 17.53 -8.87
N LYS A 46 19.31 18.45 -9.26
CA LYS A 46 19.22 19.87 -8.89
C LYS A 46 17.98 20.53 -9.48
N LEU A 47 17.66 20.26 -10.75
CA LEU A 47 16.46 20.79 -11.41
C LEU A 47 15.19 20.41 -10.63
N ASN A 48 15.04 19.15 -10.23
CA ASN A 48 13.85 18.70 -9.51
C ASN A 48 13.83 19.17 -8.04
N ALA A 49 14.98 19.28 -7.39
CA ALA A 49 15.11 19.86 -6.06
C ALA A 49 14.68 21.34 -6.04
N GLU A 50 15.13 22.13 -7.02
CA GLU A 50 14.68 23.52 -7.20
C GLU A 50 13.20 23.59 -7.61
N GLY A 51 12.73 22.60 -8.37
CA GLY A 51 11.34 22.37 -8.70
C GLY A 51 10.44 22.27 -7.46
N LEU A 52 10.82 21.47 -6.45
CA LEU A 52 10.08 21.35 -5.19
C LEU A 52 9.91 22.70 -4.48
N ILE A 53 10.89 23.59 -4.58
CA ILE A 53 10.87 24.92 -3.94
C ILE A 53 10.02 25.89 -4.75
N SER A 54 10.32 26.01 -6.05
CA SER A 54 9.68 26.99 -6.94
C SER A 54 8.19 26.73 -7.14
N THR A 55 7.76 25.47 -7.03
CA THR A 55 6.34 25.08 -7.07
C THR A 55 5.62 25.19 -5.71
N GLY A 56 6.36 25.43 -4.62
CA GLY A 56 5.84 25.48 -3.25
C GLY A 56 5.60 24.11 -2.60
N LEU A 57 5.87 23.01 -3.30
CA LEU A 57 5.68 21.64 -2.78
C LEU A 57 6.54 21.35 -1.54
N LYS A 58 7.75 21.92 -1.44
CA LYS A 58 8.59 21.80 -0.26
C LYS A 58 7.86 22.25 1.01
N ASP A 59 7.13 23.37 0.94
CA ASP A 59 6.41 23.93 2.09
C ASP A 59 5.18 23.10 2.48
N LEU A 60 4.75 22.20 1.60
CA LEU A 60 3.71 21.20 1.84
C LEU A 60 4.25 19.87 2.40
N GLY A 61 5.57 19.77 2.61
CA GLY A 61 6.22 18.61 3.23
C GLY A 61 6.99 17.71 2.26
N TYR A 62 6.94 17.96 0.94
CA TYR A 62 7.75 17.22 -0.04
C TYR A 62 9.22 17.59 0.09
N THR A 63 9.96 16.85 0.91
CA THR A 63 11.31 17.23 1.32
C THR A 63 12.37 16.24 0.90
N LEU A 64 12.01 15.00 0.58
CA LEU A 64 12.97 14.00 0.14
C LEU A 64 13.30 14.13 -1.36
N VAL A 65 14.58 14.03 -1.73
CA VAL A 65 15.04 13.97 -3.12
C VAL A 65 15.97 12.77 -3.29
N THR A 66 15.59 11.81 -4.12
CA THR A 66 16.33 10.54 -4.31
C THR A 66 16.78 10.38 -5.77
N PRO A 67 18.10 10.34 -6.05
CA PRO A 67 18.63 9.72 -7.26
C PRO A 67 18.43 8.21 -7.13
N ASP A 68 17.55 7.65 -7.94
CA ASP A 68 17.31 6.20 -8.02
C ASP A 68 18.44 5.50 -8.81
N CYS A 69 18.23 4.25 -9.25
CA CYS A 69 19.23 3.45 -9.96
C CYS A 69 20.05 4.23 -11.02
N GLY A 70 21.31 3.83 -11.22
CA GLY A 70 22.17 4.38 -12.28
C GLY A 70 23.11 5.52 -11.87
N TRP A 71 23.13 5.93 -10.59
CA TRP A 71 23.96 7.06 -10.13
C TRP A 71 25.46 6.74 -9.98
N GLN A 72 25.81 5.47 -9.71
CA GLN A 72 27.18 5.09 -9.36
C GLN A 72 28.08 4.78 -10.56
N ASN A 73 29.37 4.74 -10.25
CA ASN A 73 30.41 4.17 -11.09
C ASN A 73 30.33 2.63 -11.10
N GLN A 74 30.78 2.01 -12.20
CA GLN A 74 30.85 0.54 -12.32
C GLN A 74 31.84 -0.10 -11.33
N SER A 75 32.84 0.65 -10.87
CA SER A 75 33.87 0.15 -9.96
C SER A 75 33.82 0.82 -8.60
N ARG A 76 33.95 0.00 -7.55
CA ARG A 76 34.30 0.44 -6.20
C ARG A 76 35.76 0.91 -6.17
N ASP A 77 36.12 1.71 -5.16
CA ASP A 77 37.51 2.11 -4.96
C ASP A 77 38.37 1.00 -4.32
N ALA A 78 39.64 1.32 -4.01
CA ALA A 78 40.57 0.38 -3.39
C ALA A 78 40.15 -0.04 -1.95
N GLN A 79 39.28 0.72 -1.30
CA GLN A 79 38.70 0.45 0.01
C GLN A 79 37.33 -0.27 -0.10
N GLN A 80 36.94 -0.67 -1.32
CA GLN A 80 35.66 -1.28 -1.64
C GLN A 80 34.44 -0.35 -1.43
N GLN A 81 34.64 0.96 -1.31
CA GLN A 81 33.54 1.91 -1.18
C GLN A 81 32.91 2.19 -2.54
N MET A 82 31.58 2.26 -2.59
CA MET A 82 30.85 2.71 -3.77
C MET A 82 31.32 4.11 -4.20
N GLN A 83 31.43 4.32 -5.51
CA GLN A 83 31.86 5.60 -6.09
C GLN A 83 30.75 6.18 -6.95
N TRP A 84 30.61 7.51 -6.95
CA TRP A 84 29.70 8.21 -7.85
C TRP A 84 30.26 8.23 -9.27
N ASN A 85 29.41 8.15 -10.28
CA ASN A 85 29.83 8.33 -11.66
C ASN A 85 30.21 9.80 -11.89
N ALA A 86 31.50 10.11 -12.03
CA ALA A 86 31.99 11.50 -12.16
C ALA A 86 31.54 12.22 -13.44
N THR A 87 31.06 11.49 -14.45
CA THR A 87 30.47 12.10 -15.66
C THR A 87 29.04 12.57 -15.40
N LEU A 88 28.24 11.77 -14.69
CA LEU A 88 26.85 12.09 -14.36
C LEU A 88 26.74 13.01 -13.14
N PHE A 89 27.64 12.84 -12.18
CA PHE A 89 27.70 13.53 -10.89
C PHE A 89 29.11 14.08 -10.64
N PRO A 90 29.55 15.12 -11.37
CA PRO A 90 30.90 15.66 -11.28
C PRO A 90 31.29 16.17 -9.90
N SER A 91 30.34 16.55 -9.04
CA SER A 91 30.63 16.95 -7.66
C SER A 91 30.64 15.79 -6.64
N GLY A 92 30.10 14.62 -7.02
CA GLY A 92 29.94 13.46 -6.14
C GLY A 92 28.81 13.60 -5.10
N GLY A 93 28.52 12.49 -4.41
CA GLY A 93 27.38 12.41 -3.49
C GLY A 93 27.46 13.31 -2.27
N GLU A 94 28.65 13.51 -1.68
CA GLU A 94 28.79 14.38 -0.50
C GLU A 94 28.45 15.84 -0.82
N ALA A 95 28.91 16.34 -1.98
CA ALA A 95 28.60 17.69 -2.42
C ALA A 95 27.13 17.85 -2.79
N LEU A 96 26.53 16.84 -3.44
CA LEU A 96 25.10 16.80 -3.73
C LEU A 96 24.26 16.80 -2.44
N GLY A 97 24.62 15.98 -1.45
CA GLY A 97 23.95 15.95 -0.15
C GLY A 97 23.99 17.31 0.55
N LYS A 98 25.18 17.95 0.61
CA LYS A 98 25.33 19.31 1.14
C LYS A 98 24.48 20.34 0.40
N TYR A 99 24.39 20.25 -0.93
CA TYR A 99 23.55 21.13 -1.73
C TYR A 99 22.06 20.96 -1.37
N LEU A 100 21.56 19.72 -1.30
CA LEU A 100 20.18 19.43 -0.93
C LEU A 100 19.86 19.89 0.49
N HIS A 101 20.75 19.63 1.46
CA HIS A 101 20.59 20.12 2.83
C HIS A 101 20.59 21.65 2.90
N GLY A 102 21.41 22.32 2.08
CA GLY A 102 21.43 23.78 1.96
C GLY A 102 20.11 24.38 1.45
N LEU A 103 19.32 23.59 0.71
CA LEU A 103 17.97 23.93 0.29
C LEU A 103 16.90 23.59 1.34
N GLY A 104 17.28 22.99 2.48
CA GLY A 104 16.34 22.45 3.46
C GLY A 104 15.60 21.20 2.98
N LEU A 105 16.17 20.48 2.02
CA LEU A 105 15.69 19.18 1.53
C LEU A 105 16.52 18.05 2.16
N ARG A 106 16.01 16.83 2.03
CA ARG A 106 16.63 15.59 2.52
C ARG A 106 17.17 14.78 1.35
N PHE A 107 18.35 14.21 1.52
CA PHE A 107 19.08 13.45 0.51
C PHE A 107 18.76 11.95 0.61
N GLY A 108 17.95 11.44 -0.32
CA GLY A 108 17.72 10.01 -0.44
C GLY A 108 18.79 9.32 -1.28
N LEU A 109 19.09 8.08 -0.93
CA LEU A 109 20.00 7.20 -1.66
C LEU A 109 19.27 5.95 -2.17
N TYR A 110 19.87 5.30 -3.15
CA TYR A 110 19.38 4.04 -3.72
C TYR A 110 20.51 3.00 -3.77
N SER A 111 20.20 1.77 -3.37
CA SER A 111 21.02 0.59 -3.65
C SER A 111 20.16 -0.68 -3.70
N GLY A 112 20.78 -1.84 -3.87
CA GLY A 112 20.09 -3.13 -3.88
C GLY A 112 20.80 -4.19 -3.05
N GLY A 113 20.04 -5.15 -2.55
CA GLY A 113 20.49 -6.33 -1.81
C GLY A 113 21.00 -7.47 -2.68
N GLY A 114 21.36 -7.22 -3.94
CA GLY A 114 22.02 -8.20 -4.79
C GLY A 114 23.42 -7.81 -5.19
N TYR A 115 24.00 -8.60 -6.09
CA TYR A 115 25.33 -8.34 -6.67
C TYR A 115 25.36 -7.07 -7.51
N HIS A 116 24.25 -6.78 -8.22
CA HIS A 116 24.07 -5.59 -9.04
C HIS A 116 22.79 -4.84 -8.66
N GLN A 117 22.73 -3.56 -9.05
CA GLN A 117 21.48 -2.80 -8.96
C GLN A 117 20.46 -3.23 -10.01
N CYS A 118 19.19 -2.96 -9.74
CA CYS A 118 18.16 -3.12 -10.76
C CYS A 118 18.45 -2.24 -11.98
N GLY A 119 18.10 -2.75 -13.17
CA GLY A 119 18.30 -2.04 -14.44
C GLY A 119 19.73 -2.03 -14.99
N SER A 120 20.67 -2.76 -14.38
CA SER A 120 22.06 -2.87 -14.83
C SER A 120 22.65 -4.25 -14.52
N TYR A 121 23.62 -4.69 -15.32
CA TYR A 121 24.40 -5.93 -15.12
C TYR A 121 25.83 -5.65 -14.66
N ASP A 122 26.17 -4.39 -14.38
CA ASP A 122 27.56 -3.93 -14.18
C ASP A 122 27.70 -2.85 -13.11
N LEU A 123 26.60 -2.31 -12.59
CA LEU A 123 26.61 -1.38 -11.47
C LEU A 123 26.49 -2.15 -10.15
N PRO A 124 27.42 -1.98 -9.20
CA PRO A 124 27.50 -2.80 -8.00
C PRO A 124 26.30 -2.60 -7.05
N GLY A 125 25.66 -3.69 -6.61
CA GLY A 125 24.76 -3.69 -5.45
C GLY A 125 25.54 -3.74 -4.14
N SER A 126 24.83 -3.87 -3.01
CA SER A 126 25.43 -3.88 -1.67
C SER A 126 25.62 -5.27 -1.06
N LEU A 127 25.28 -6.35 -1.77
CA LEU A 127 25.39 -7.70 -1.22
C LEU A 127 26.83 -8.02 -0.81
N GLY A 128 27.05 -8.29 0.48
CA GLY A 128 28.36 -8.54 1.07
C GLY A 128 29.19 -7.29 1.39
N TYR A 129 28.67 -6.10 1.08
CA TYR A 129 29.28 -4.79 1.34
C TYR A 129 28.40 -3.90 2.21
N GLU A 130 27.35 -4.43 2.84
CA GLU A 130 26.30 -3.65 3.51
C GLU A 130 26.86 -2.73 4.61
N GLU A 131 27.83 -3.21 5.39
CA GLU A 131 28.47 -2.42 6.46
C GLU A 131 29.34 -1.28 5.90
N ILE A 132 30.07 -1.54 4.81
CA ILE A 132 30.92 -0.55 4.13
C ILE A 132 30.04 0.51 3.46
N ASP A 133 28.96 0.07 2.82
CA ASP A 133 28.05 0.93 2.08
C ASP A 133 27.22 1.78 3.03
N ALA A 134 26.69 1.23 4.13
CA ALA A 134 26.01 2.03 5.17
C ALA A 134 26.91 3.16 5.71
N LYS A 135 28.18 2.86 5.99
CA LYS A 135 29.15 3.89 6.41
C LYS A 135 29.41 4.93 5.33
N THR A 136 29.50 4.50 4.07
CA THR A 136 29.73 5.39 2.93
C THR A 136 28.53 6.32 2.70
N PHE A 137 27.31 5.77 2.77
CA PHE A 137 26.05 6.53 2.69
C PHE A 137 25.93 7.57 3.81
N ALA A 138 26.31 7.20 5.04
CA ALA A 138 26.33 8.12 6.18
C ALA A 138 27.35 9.25 5.96
N ALA A 139 28.53 8.94 5.43
CA ALA A 139 29.58 9.92 5.14
C ALA A 139 29.15 10.94 4.06
N TRP A 140 28.36 10.53 3.07
CA TRP A 140 27.78 11.45 2.08
C TRP A 140 26.63 12.30 2.64
N GLY A 141 26.13 11.98 3.84
CA GLY A 141 25.00 12.67 4.45
C GLY A 141 23.63 12.18 3.97
N GLY A 142 23.51 10.91 3.57
CA GLY A 142 22.20 10.34 3.22
C GLY A 142 21.20 10.37 4.39
N ASP A 143 19.95 10.72 4.10
CA ASP A 143 18.84 10.78 5.05
C ASP A 143 17.86 9.60 4.90
N SER A 144 17.91 8.92 3.77
CA SER A 144 17.16 7.70 3.52
C SER A 144 17.89 6.77 2.57
N LEU A 145 17.55 5.48 2.60
CA LEU A 145 17.98 4.49 1.62
C LEU A 145 16.78 3.71 1.09
N LYS A 146 16.54 3.77 -0.22
CA LYS A 146 15.73 2.78 -0.94
C LYS A 146 16.62 1.57 -1.26
N TYR A 147 16.18 0.37 -0.88
CA TYR A 147 16.97 -0.84 -0.98
C TYR A 147 16.23 -1.94 -1.75
N ASP A 148 16.71 -2.23 -2.95
CA ASP A 148 16.04 -3.07 -3.96
C ASP A 148 16.42 -4.56 -3.90
N ASN A 149 15.74 -5.41 -4.67
CA ASN A 149 15.86 -6.88 -4.55
C ASN A 149 16.45 -7.61 -5.78
N CYS A 150 16.93 -6.89 -6.81
CA CYS A 150 17.49 -7.52 -8.02
C CYS A 150 18.80 -8.27 -7.72
N PHE A 151 19.13 -9.26 -8.56
CA PHE A 151 20.42 -9.99 -8.55
C PHE A 151 20.81 -10.58 -7.19
N SER A 152 19.84 -11.08 -6.41
CA SER A 152 20.12 -11.65 -5.09
C SER A 152 20.75 -13.04 -5.13
N THR A 153 20.62 -13.77 -6.25
CA THR A 153 21.12 -15.14 -6.42
C THR A 153 22.31 -15.26 -7.36
N SER A 154 22.44 -14.35 -8.34
CA SER A 154 23.51 -14.36 -9.34
C SER A 154 23.96 -12.95 -9.72
N ASN A 155 25.19 -12.83 -10.22
CA ASN A 155 25.75 -11.59 -10.77
C ASN A 155 25.53 -11.44 -12.29
N ASP A 156 24.93 -12.42 -12.96
CA ASP A 156 24.68 -12.37 -14.42
C ASP A 156 23.20 -12.57 -14.78
N THR A 157 22.39 -13.03 -13.83
CA THR A 157 21.01 -13.45 -14.05
C THR A 157 20.10 -12.75 -13.05
N MET A 158 19.01 -12.18 -13.57
CA MET A 158 17.98 -11.56 -12.75
C MET A 158 17.29 -12.61 -11.87
N VAL A 159 17.00 -12.27 -10.62
CA VAL A 159 16.37 -13.23 -9.69
C VAL A 159 14.91 -13.46 -10.04
N ASP A 160 14.47 -14.72 -9.99
CA ASP A 160 13.07 -15.09 -10.09
C ASP A 160 12.30 -14.84 -8.79
N ASN A 161 11.03 -14.47 -8.91
CA ASN A 161 10.19 -14.11 -7.75
C ASN A 161 9.91 -15.28 -6.78
N ASP A 162 10.04 -16.51 -7.25
CA ASP A 162 9.86 -17.73 -6.45
C ASP A 162 11.17 -18.25 -5.82
N SER A 163 12.29 -17.56 -6.04
CA SER A 163 13.56 -17.87 -5.38
C SER A 163 13.48 -17.67 -3.86
N GLU A 164 14.04 -18.63 -3.11
CA GLU A 164 14.20 -18.54 -1.65
C GLU A 164 14.91 -17.24 -1.24
N GLU A 165 16.00 -16.88 -1.94
CA GLU A 165 16.69 -15.62 -1.70
C GLU A 165 15.80 -14.40 -1.96
N ALA A 166 15.02 -14.34 -3.03
CA ALA A 166 14.17 -13.18 -3.31
C ALA A 166 13.10 -12.97 -2.23
N GLN A 167 12.59 -14.05 -1.64
CA GLN A 167 11.59 -14.04 -0.58
C GLN A 167 12.17 -13.81 0.82
N SER A 168 13.48 -13.99 0.99
CA SER A 168 14.15 -13.93 2.29
C SER A 168 14.31 -12.49 2.81
N PRO A 169 13.96 -12.22 4.08
CA PRO A 169 14.17 -10.90 4.70
C PRO A 169 15.64 -10.62 5.03
N ALA A 170 16.51 -11.64 5.04
CA ALA A 170 17.82 -11.60 5.67
C ALA A 170 18.72 -10.45 5.17
N ARG A 171 18.68 -10.15 3.86
CA ARG A 171 19.50 -9.07 3.28
C ARG A 171 18.98 -7.68 3.64
N PHE A 172 17.67 -7.53 3.77
CA PHE A 172 17.04 -6.30 4.24
C PHE A 172 17.33 -6.08 5.72
N GLU A 173 17.24 -7.13 6.55
CA GLU A 173 17.61 -7.10 7.97
C GLU A 173 19.10 -6.74 8.17
N LYS A 174 19.99 -7.32 7.35
CA LYS A 174 21.43 -7.02 7.39
C LYS A 174 21.71 -5.55 7.06
N MET A 175 21.08 -5.00 6.03
CA MET A 175 21.24 -3.58 5.68
C MET A 175 20.63 -2.68 6.76
N ALA A 176 19.44 -3.00 7.29
CA ALA A 176 18.83 -2.24 8.38
C ALA A 176 19.76 -2.15 9.61
N ALA A 177 20.31 -3.28 10.05
CA ALA A 177 21.28 -3.31 11.15
C ALA A 177 22.58 -2.54 10.84
N SER A 178 23.00 -2.54 9.56
CA SER A 178 24.19 -1.80 9.12
C SER A 178 23.95 -0.28 9.14
N LEU A 179 22.75 0.18 8.80
CA LEU A 179 22.33 1.57 8.91
C LEU A 179 22.20 2.02 10.37
N ASP A 180 21.60 1.21 11.24
CA ASP A 180 21.49 1.46 12.68
C ASP A 180 22.85 1.65 13.37
N ALA A 181 23.89 0.98 12.87
CA ALA A 181 25.23 1.09 13.42
C ALA A 181 25.93 2.43 13.11
N GLN A 182 25.36 3.27 12.24
CA GLN A 182 25.97 4.55 11.86
C GLN A 182 25.62 5.65 12.86
N SER A 183 26.41 6.74 12.87
CA SER A 183 26.13 7.91 13.72
C SER A 183 25.13 8.89 13.10
N ARG A 184 24.47 8.48 12.02
CA ARG A 184 23.50 9.29 11.27
C ARG A 184 22.18 8.54 11.20
N ASP A 185 21.10 9.27 11.44
CA ASP A 185 19.74 8.78 11.33
C ASP A 185 19.36 8.52 9.86
N PHE A 186 18.80 7.33 9.59
CA PHE A 186 18.28 6.95 8.27
C PHE A 186 16.79 6.60 8.33
N GLN A 187 16.07 6.96 7.27
CA GLN A 187 14.85 6.26 6.91
C GLN A 187 15.17 5.10 5.94
N PHE A 188 14.64 3.92 6.22
CA PHE A 188 14.88 2.73 5.39
C PHE A 188 13.63 2.35 4.60
N PHE A 189 13.73 2.37 3.27
CA PHE A 189 12.64 2.02 2.36
C PHE A 189 12.96 0.70 1.67
N ILE A 190 12.29 -0.35 2.13
CA ILE A 190 12.48 -1.71 1.64
C ILE A 190 11.78 -1.83 0.29
N CYS A 191 12.51 -2.22 -0.75
CA CYS A 191 11.99 -2.38 -2.11
C CYS A 191 12.07 -3.86 -2.52
N GLN A 192 11.22 -4.68 -1.90
CA GLN A 192 11.18 -6.14 -2.13
C GLN A 192 10.06 -6.60 -3.09
N TRP A 193 9.15 -5.67 -3.43
CA TRP A 193 8.09 -5.80 -4.45
C TRP A 193 6.89 -6.70 -4.12
N GLY A 194 6.60 -6.93 -2.84
CA GLY A 194 5.52 -7.84 -2.41
C GLY A 194 5.85 -9.33 -2.53
N ILE A 195 7.12 -9.68 -2.74
CA ILE A 195 7.61 -11.05 -2.89
C ILE A 195 7.84 -11.72 -1.52
N GLY A 196 7.33 -12.94 -1.39
CA GLY A 196 7.43 -13.73 -0.17
C GLY A 196 6.22 -13.54 0.75
N GLU A 197 6.22 -14.28 1.85
CA GLU A 197 5.12 -14.29 2.81
C GLU A 197 5.39 -13.38 4.01
N ASN A 198 4.32 -12.84 4.60
CA ASN A 198 4.36 -12.03 5.83
C ASN A 198 5.30 -10.81 5.72
N VAL A 199 5.40 -10.20 4.55
CA VAL A 199 6.21 -9.00 4.28
C VAL A 199 5.90 -7.89 5.27
N GLY A 200 4.63 -7.56 5.47
CA GLY A 200 4.20 -6.52 6.39
C GLY A 200 4.65 -6.79 7.82
N ASP A 201 4.73 -8.05 8.23
CA ASP A 201 5.13 -8.44 9.58
C ASP A 201 6.60 -8.15 9.84
N TRP A 202 7.51 -8.67 9.01
CA TRP A 202 8.95 -8.45 9.21
C TRP A 202 9.40 -7.06 8.75
N ALA A 203 8.94 -6.59 7.59
CA ALA A 203 9.41 -5.34 7.00
C ALA A 203 9.00 -4.13 7.85
N SER A 204 7.82 -4.17 8.49
CA SER A 204 7.41 -3.10 9.40
C SER A 204 8.28 -2.99 10.67
N GLN A 205 9.00 -4.05 11.06
CA GLN A 205 9.91 -4.00 12.22
C GLN A 205 11.26 -3.34 11.92
N ILE A 206 11.68 -3.33 10.66
CA ILE A 206 13.01 -2.85 10.26
C ILE A 206 13.02 -1.69 9.27
N GLY A 207 11.92 -1.45 8.56
CA GLY A 207 11.80 -0.38 7.55
C GLY A 207 10.73 0.64 7.88
N ASN A 208 10.95 1.89 7.47
CA ASN A 208 9.94 2.95 7.50
C ASN A 208 8.82 2.69 6.50
N THR A 209 9.20 2.17 5.34
CA THR A 209 8.28 1.77 4.28
C THR A 209 8.72 0.44 3.69
N TRP A 210 7.78 -0.31 3.11
CA TRP A 210 8.08 -1.49 2.33
C TRP A 210 7.22 -1.51 1.07
N ARG A 211 7.87 -1.62 -0.09
CA ARG A 211 7.21 -1.83 -1.38
C ARG A 211 6.40 -3.10 -1.26
N MET A 212 5.10 -2.90 -1.23
CA MET A 212 4.16 -3.99 -1.04
C MET A 212 3.74 -4.58 -2.38
N SER A 213 4.08 -3.93 -3.51
CA SER A 213 3.81 -4.35 -4.88
C SER A 213 4.97 -4.30 -5.87
N ASN A 214 4.83 -5.02 -6.99
CA ASN A 214 5.56 -4.78 -8.23
C ASN A 214 5.37 -3.33 -8.67
N ASP A 215 6.28 -2.87 -9.54
CA ASP A 215 6.31 -1.49 -10.02
C ASP A 215 4.95 -1.02 -10.55
N ILE A 216 4.59 0.21 -10.20
CA ILE A 216 3.58 0.96 -10.91
C ILE A 216 4.11 1.32 -12.30
N TYR A 217 3.20 1.44 -13.27
CA TYR A 217 3.52 1.91 -14.62
C TYR A 217 2.40 2.80 -15.13
N ASN A 218 2.71 3.57 -16.18
CA ASN A 218 1.87 4.61 -16.77
C ASN A 218 0.59 4.08 -17.44
N ALA A 219 -0.32 3.52 -16.64
CA ALA A 219 -1.63 3.04 -17.08
C ALA A 219 -2.61 2.98 -15.91
N TRP A 220 -3.86 3.39 -16.13
CA TRP A 220 -4.95 3.32 -15.14
C TRP A 220 -5.08 1.96 -14.44
N ARG A 221 -4.92 0.86 -15.19
CA ARG A 221 -5.02 -0.50 -14.65
C ARG A 221 -4.00 -0.83 -13.55
N SER A 222 -2.85 -0.15 -13.50
CA SER A 222 -1.86 -0.37 -12.44
C SER A 222 -2.38 0.11 -11.08
N ILE A 223 -3.19 1.19 -11.05
CA ILE A 223 -3.85 1.70 -9.85
C ILE A 223 -4.85 0.67 -9.31
N TRP A 224 -5.68 0.09 -10.18
CA TRP A 224 -6.61 -0.98 -9.77
C TRP A 224 -5.87 -2.17 -9.17
N ARG A 225 -4.82 -2.67 -9.85
CA ARG A 225 -4.02 -3.80 -9.37
C ARG A 225 -3.42 -3.53 -7.99
N ILE A 226 -2.77 -2.39 -7.80
CA ILE A 226 -2.09 -2.03 -6.54
C ILE A 226 -3.11 -1.79 -5.41
N SER A 227 -4.26 -1.17 -5.72
CA SER A 227 -5.35 -0.95 -4.74
C SER A 227 -5.93 -2.26 -4.20
N ASN A 228 -5.99 -3.31 -5.01
CA ASN A 228 -6.42 -4.64 -4.56
C ASN A 228 -5.35 -5.37 -3.75
N GLN A 229 -4.12 -4.92 -3.85
CA GLN A 229 -2.99 -5.53 -3.19
C GLN A 229 -2.74 -4.95 -1.80
N VAL A 230 -3.03 -3.64 -1.61
CA VAL A 230 -2.79 -2.92 -0.35
C VAL A 230 -3.80 -3.28 0.74
N VAL A 231 -4.93 -3.91 0.37
CA VAL A 231 -6.04 -4.25 1.26
C VAL A 231 -5.63 -4.91 2.59
N PRO A 232 -4.75 -5.93 2.65
CA PRO A 232 -4.40 -6.57 3.92
C PRO A 232 -3.52 -5.73 4.85
N TYR A 233 -2.78 -4.75 4.34
CA TYR A 233 -1.73 -4.06 5.09
C TYR A 233 -2.25 -3.08 6.16
N TYR A 234 -3.57 -2.92 6.31
CA TYR A 234 -4.15 -2.12 7.39
C TYR A 234 -3.79 -2.70 8.77
N ARG A 235 -3.44 -4.00 8.81
CA ARG A 235 -2.96 -4.72 10.00
C ARG A 235 -1.58 -4.25 10.44
N ASN A 236 -0.73 -3.85 9.49
CA ASN A 236 0.67 -3.52 9.72
C ASN A 236 0.92 -2.01 9.76
N THR A 237 0.06 -1.22 9.11
CA THR A 237 0.19 0.23 9.00
C THR A 237 0.02 0.91 10.35
N ARG A 238 1.05 1.63 10.79
CA ARG A 238 1.12 2.33 12.08
C ARG A 238 2.15 3.47 12.00
N PRO A 239 2.18 4.42 12.94
CA PRO A 239 3.22 5.45 12.95
C PRO A 239 4.62 4.82 12.84
N GLY A 240 5.40 5.27 11.84
CA GLY A 240 6.73 4.76 11.56
C GLY A 240 6.80 3.57 10.59
N ALA A 241 5.69 2.99 10.16
CA ALA A 241 5.66 1.80 9.32
C ALA A 241 4.50 1.87 8.31
N PHE A 242 4.84 2.07 7.04
CA PHE A 242 3.88 2.34 5.98
C PHE A 242 4.04 1.41 4.77
N PRO A 243 2.97 0.74 4.29
CA PRO A 243 3.03 0.03 3.02
C PRO A 243 3.26 1.02 1.88
N ASP A 244 4.19 0.69 0.99
CA ASP A 244 4.55 1.53 -0.15
C ASP A 244 3.92 0.98 -1.43
N MET A 245 2.91 1.71 -1.91
CA MET A 245 2.16 1.45 -3.14
C MET A 245 2.93 1.88 -4.40
N ASP A 246 4.22 2.22 -4.26
CA ASP A 246 5.11 2.75 -5.28
C ASP A 246 4.91 4.23 -5.62
N MET A 247 5.82 4.78 -6.41
CA MET A 247 5.91 6.21 -6.74
C MET A 247 4.69 6.73 -7.51
N LEU A 248 4.40 8.02 -7.35
CA LEU A 248 3.28 8.67 -8.02
C LEU A 248 3.55 8.79 -9.53
N ILE A 249 2.51 8.52 -10.33
CA ILE A 249 2.47 8.78 -11.77
C ILE A 249 1.72 10.08 -12.13
N VAL A 250 1.32 10.86 -11.13
CA VAL A 250 0.77 12.23 -11.28
C VAL A 250 1.80 13.12 -11.98
N GLY A 251 1.40 13.78 -13.06
CA GLY A 251 2.24 14.67 -13.86
C GLY A 251 3.10 13.98 -14.92
N LEU A 252 2.92 12.66 -15.14
CA LEU A 252 3.62 11.90 -16.19
C LEU A 252 2.88 11.86 -17.53
N ASP A 253 1.75 12.58 -17.65
CA ASP A 253 0.89 12.55 -18.84
C ASP A 253 0.35 11.14 -19.17
N ALA A 254 0.20 10.32 -18.12
CA ALA A 254 -0.27 8.93 -18.21
C ALA A 254 -1.75 8.75 -17.85
N LEU A 255 -2.33 9.76 -17.19
CA LEU A 255 -3.66 9.74 -16.58
C LEU A 255 -4.37 11.05 -16.92
N SER A 256 -5.69 11.00 -17.01
CA SER A 256 -6.53 12.21 -16.99
C SER A 256 -6.42 12.93 -15.65
N ALA A 257 -6.80 14.21 -15.61
CA ALA A 257 -6.77 14.98 -14.36
C ALA A 257 -7.69 14.39 -13.26
N GLU A 258 -8.76 13.69 -13.61
CA GLU A 258 -9.64 13.03 -12.64
C GLU A 258 -9.01 11.74 -12.11
N GLU A 259 -8.40 10.93 -12.99
CA GLU A 259 -7.62 9.75 -12.61
C GLU A 259 -6.40 10.09 -11.73
N GLU A 260 -5.75 11.23 -11.97
CA GLU A 260 -4.67 11.71 -11.09
C GLU A 260 -5.18 12.02 -9.67
N ARG A 261 -6.36 12.65 -9.53
CA ARG A 261 -6.98 12.89 -8.23
C ARG A 261 -7.38 11.59 -7.56
N PHE A 262 -7.92 10.64 -8.31
CA PHE A 262 -8.23 9.30 -7.82
C PHE A 262 -6.97 8.61 -7.29
N HIS A 263 -5.93 8.53 -8.11
CA HIS A 263 -4.64 7.92 -7.78
C HIS A 263 -4.05 8.54 -6.51
N TYR A 264 -3.99 9.87 -6.46
CA TYR A 264 -3.45 10.59 -5.32
C TYR A 264 -4.29 10.37 -4.04
N SER A 265 -5.62 10.36 -4.16
CA SER A 265 -6.53 10.06 -3.04
C SER A 265 -6.37 8.65 -2.52
N MET A 266 -6.24 7.66 -3.42
CA MET A 266 -6.07 6.25 -3.06
C MET A 266 -4.75 6.03 -2.31
N TRP A 267 -3.65 6.67 -2.74
CA TRP A 267 -2.38 6.63 -2.01
C TRP A 267 -2.49 7.32 -0.66
N ALA A 268 -3.21 8.46 -0.60
CA ALA A 268 -3.38 9.22 0.62
C ALA A 268 -4.14 8.45 1.71
N ILE A 269 -5.30 7.86 1.39
CA ILE A 269 -6.10 7.12 2.38
C ILE A 269 -5.41 5.83 2.84
N ASN A 270 -4.54 5.26 1.99
CA ASN A 270 -3.79 4.06 2.32
C ASN A 270 -2.43 4.33 2.98
N LYS A 271 -2.13 5.60 3.31
CA LYS A 271 -0.88 6.01 3.98
C LYS A 271 0.38 5.60 3.22
N SER A 272 0.31 5.49 1.89
CA SER A 272 1.48 5.26 1.06
C SER A 272 2.39 6.49 1.08
N PRO A 273 3.71 6.33 0.89
CA PRO A 273 4.58 7.45 0.53
C PRO A 273 4.03 8.26 -0.64
N LEU A 274 4.19 9.58 -0.57
CA LEU A 274 3.86 10.49 -1.68
C LEU A 274 5.16 10.93 -2.35
N LEU A 275 5.74 10.02 -3.12
CA LEU A 275 6.98 10.23 -3.86
C LEU A 275 6.65 10.60 -5.31
N ILE A 276 6.88 11.86 -5.67
CA ILE A 276 6.62 12.38 -7.02
C ILE A 276 7.61 11.76 -8.00
N GLY A 277 7.08 11.20 -9.10
CA GLY A 277 7.88 10.68 -10.20
C GLY A 277 8.02 11.61 -11.40
N ALA A 278 7.23 12.69 -11.48
CA ALA A 278 7.21 13.65 -12.59
C ALA A 278 8.38 14.64 -12.57
N LYS A 279 8.67 15.23 -13.73
CA LYS A 279 9.63 16.33 -13.85
C LYS A 279 9.05 17.59 -13.23
N LEU A 280 9.79 18.22 -12.33
CA LEU A 280 9.39 19.45 -11.63
C LEU A 280 9.99 20.69 -12.28
N ASP A 281 9.78 20.82 -13.60
CA ASP A 281 10.15 22.01 -14.37
C ASP A 281 8.89 22.66 -14.98
N SER A 282 9.08 23.57 -15.94
CA SER A 282 7.99 24.25 -16.63
C SER A 282 7.05 23.34 -17.44
N THR A 283 7.37 22.05 -17.60
CA THR A 283 6.55 21.08 -18.33
C THR A 283 5.51 20.38 -17.45
N LEU A 284 5.59 20.52 -16.12
CA LEU A 284 4.60 19.95 -15.21
C LEU A 284 3.20 20.57 -15.47
N PRO A 285 2.17 19.77 -15.80
CA PRO A 285 0.84 20.30 -16.02
C PRO A 285 0.27 20.97 -14.76
N ALA A 286 -0.37 22.12 -14.92
CA ALA A 286 -0.94 22.88 -13.80
C ALA A 286 -2.00 22.09 -13.01
N ALA A 287 -2.77 21.22 -13.70
CA ALA A 287 -3.72 20.33 -13.06
C ALA A 287 -3.02 19.32 -12.15
N SER A 288 -1.91 18.73 -12.59
CA SER A 288 -1.11 17.79 -11.82
C SER A 288 -0.46 18.47 -10.61
N LEU A 289 0.07 19.69 -10.78
CA LEU A 289 0.57 20.46 -9.63
C LEU A 289 -0.53 20.76 -8.61
N LYS A 290 -1.75 21.08 -9.06
CA LYS A 290 -2.91 21.27 -8.17
C LYS A 290 -3.25 19.99 -7.41
N THR A 291 -3.18 18.82 -8.05
CA THR A 291 -3.35 17.51 -7.39
C THR A 291 -2.28 17.30 -6.32
N LEU A 292 -1.00 17.45 -6.68
CA LEU A 292 0.13 17.28 -5.76
C LEU A 292 0.14 18.27 -4.59
N SER A 293 -0.47 19.45 -4.77
CA SER A 293 -0.49 20.52 -3.78
C SER A 293 -1.75 20.57 -2.92
N ASN A 294 -2.65 19.59 -3.03
CA ASN A 294 -3.90 19.60 -2.26
C ASN A 294 -3.64 19.29 -0.77
N GLN A 295 -3.63 20.33 0.06
CA GLN A 295 -3.40 20.26 1.50
C GLN A 295 -4.41 19.38 2.25
N ASP A 296 -5.68 19.36 1.83
CA ASP A 296 -6.69 18.54 2.51
C ASP A 296 -6.41 17.04 2.27
N VAL A 297 -6.01 16.64 1.06
CA VAL A 297 -5.61 15.26 0.75
C VAL A 297 -4.30 14.90 1.45
N ILE A 298 -3.31 15.80 1.45
CA ILE A 298 -2.06 15.63 2.20
C ILE A 298 -2.34 15.43 3.68
N SER A 299 -3.27 16.20 4.27
CA SER A 299 -3.62 16.08 5.69
C SER A 299 -4.20 14.70 6.04
N ILE A 300 -4.91 14.07 5.09
CA ILE A 300 -5.40 12.70 5.24
C ILE A 300 -4.22 11.73 5.21
N ASN A 301 -3.29 11.86 4.26
CA ASN A 301 -2.09 11.01 4.21
C ASN A 301 -1.21 11.15 5.47
N GLN A 302 -1.02 12.38 5.93
CA GLN A 302 -0.14 12.77 7.04
C GLN A 302 -0.83 12.76 8.40
N ASP A 303 -2.07 12.26 8.50
CA ASP A 303 -2.81 12.20 9.76
C ASP A 303 -2.04 11.37 10.81
N PRO A 304 -1.86 11.89 12.05
CA PRO A 304 -0.98 11.28 13.05
C PRO A 304 -1.48 9.92 13.57
N LEU A 305 -2.75 9.55 13.33
CA LEU A 305 -3.24 8.22 13.66
C LEU A 305 -2.62 7.14 12.77
N SER A 306 -2.13 7.50 11.58
CA SER A 306 -1.44 6.61 10.64
C SER A 306 -2.20 5.31 10.35
N LYS A 307 -3.54 5.32 10.42
CA LYS A 307 -4.36 4.15 10.10
C LYS A 307 -4.75 4.15 8.63
N GLN A 308 -4.44 3.06 7.94
CA GLN A 308 -4.90 2.81 6.58
C GLN A 308 -6.43 2.76 6.52
N ALA A 309 -7.01 3.31 5.46
CA ALA A 309 -8.40 3.01 5.12
C ALA A 309 -8.58 1.53 4.74
N ARG A 310 -9.78 1.01 4.95
CA ARG A 310 -10.17 -0.36 4.60
C ARG A 310 -11.16 -0.33 3.46
N LEU A 311 -11.02 -1.23 2.49
CA LEU A 311 -12.09 -1.55 1.55
C LEU A 311 -13.21 -2.24 2.33
N VAL A 312 -14.33 -1.55 2.55
CA VAL A 312 -15.42 -2.05 3.39
C VAL A 312 -16.56 -2.66 2.57
N LYS A 313 -16.82 -2.10 1.39
CA LYS A 313 -17.80 -2.60 0.42
C LYS A 313 -17.25 -2.47 -0.99
N ARG A 314 -17.67 -3.37 -1.86
CA ARG A 314 -17.33 -3.40 -3.28
C ARG A 314 -18.55 -3.81 -4.07
N TYR A 315 -18.79 -3.17 -5.20
CA TYR A 315 -19.84 -3.47 -6.17
C TYR A 315 -19.19 -3.79 -7.51
N THR A 316 -18.86 -5.07 -7.72
CA THR A 316 -17.96 -5.50 -8.80
C THR A 316 -18.54 -5.38 -10.20
N GLU A 317 -19.85 -5.62 -10.38
CA GLU A 317 -20.51 -5.48 -11.68
C GLU A 317 -20.90 -4.02 -11.95
N GLU A 318 -21.15 -3.26 -10.89
CA GLU A 318 -21.41 -1.82 -10.94
C GLU A 318 -20.13 -0.97 -10.99
N GLU A 319 -18.98 -1.59 -10.75
CA GLU A 319 -17.64 -1.00 -10.82
C GLU A 319 -17.47 0.22 -9.89
N TRP A 320 -17.89 0.10 -8.64
CA TRP A 320 -17.58 1.08 -7.61
C TRP A 320 -17.29 0.46 -6.23
N ASP A 321 -16.47 1.14 -5.44
CA ASP A 321 -15.99 0.67 -4.14
C ASP A 321 -16.21 1.73 -3.05
N VAL A 322 -16.28 1.27 -1.79
CA VAL A 322 -16.33 2.11 -0.59
C VAL A 322 -15.14 1.80 0.30
N TRP A 323 -14.35 2.83 0.57
CA TRP A 323 -13.22 2.80 1.48
C TRP A 323 -13.52 3.67 2.70
N LEU A 324 -13.21 3.16 3.89
CA LEU A 324 -13.40 3.89 5.14
C LEU A 324 -12.14 3.81 6.00
N GLY A 325 -11.64 4.95 6.46
CA GLY A 325 -10.44 5.04 7.30
C GLY A 325 -10.65 5.93 8.51
N GLU A 326 -10.16 5.50 9.66
CA GLU A 326 -10.12 6.33 10.86
C GLU A 326 -8.99 7.37 10.76
N LEU A 327 -9.28 8.57 11.25
CA LEU A 327 -8.33 9.66 11.38
C LEU A 327 -8.31 10.14 12.83
N SER A 328 -7.27 10.89 13.19
CA SER A 328 -7.18 11.54 14.49
C SER A 328 -8.39 12.44 14.78
N GLU A 329 -8.63 12.70 16.06
CA GLU A 329 -9.73 13.56 16.54
C GLU A 329 -11.14 13.01 16.21
N ASN A 330 -11.31 11.68 16.22
CA ASN A 330 -12.58 11.00 15.93
C ASN A 330 -13.16 11.36 14.55
N ARG A 331 -12.28 11.69 13.60
CA ARG A 331 -12.65 11.89 12.20
C ARG A 331 -12.56 10.58 11.43
N GLN A 332 -13.22 10.52 10.29
CA GLN A 332 -13.04 9.43 9.33
C GLN A 332 -12.90 9.99 7.92
N VAL A 333 -12.21 9.28 7.05
CA VAL A 333 -12.24 9.51 5.60
C VAL A 333 -13.11 8.45 4.95
N LEU A 334 -14.08 8.89 4.13
CA LEU A 334 -14.93 8.05 3.30
C LEU A 334 -14.57 8.30 1.83
N GLY A 335 -14.02 7.28 1.18
CA GLY A 335 -13.71 7.28 -0.24
C GLY A 335 -14.72 6.45 -1.01
N ILE A 336 -15.39 7.04 -2.00
CA ILE A 336 -16.34 6.35 -2.89
C ILE A 336 -15.76 6.42 -4.29
N ALA A 337 -15.27 5.27 -4.76
CA ALA A 337 -14.46 5.15 -5.96
C ALA A 337 -15.31 4.66 -7.13
N ASN A 338 -15.44 5.46 -8.18
CA ASN A 338 -16.00 5.04 -9.46
C ASN A 338 -14.88 4.49 -10.35
N TRP A 339 -14.89 3.19 -10.64
CA TRP A 339 -13.92 2.56 -11.54
C TRP A 339 -14.35 2.58 -13.01
N ARG A 340 -15.58 3.05 -13.32
CA ARG A 340 -16.09 3.12 -14.69
C ARG A 340 -15.45 4.24 -15.47
N ASN A 341 -15.29 3.98 -16.76
CA ASN A 341 -15.02 4.99 -17.79
C ASN A 341 -16.20 5.96 -18.02
N GLU A 342 -17.29 5.84 -17.27
CA GLU A 342 -18.52 6.60 -17.41
C GLU A 342 -18.97 7.18 -16.07
N SER A 343 -19.70 8.29 -16.11
CA SER A 343 -20.36 8.83 -14.93
C SER A 343 -21.47 7.88 -14.44
N GLN A 344 -21.64 7.79 -13.12
CA GLN A 344 -22.71 7.00 -12.51
C GLN A 344 -23.24 7.64 -11.22
N SER A 345 -24.52 7.40 -10.93
CA SER A 345 -25.13 7.73 -9.64
C SER A 345 -25.13 6.48 -8.77
N VAL A 346 -24.58 6.58 -7.57
CA VAL A 346 -24.48 5.47 -6.61
C VAL A 346 -25.23 5.79 -5.33
N GLU A 347 -25.78 4.75 -4.69
CA GLU A 347 -26.51 4.85 -3.44
C GLU A 347 -25.81 4.05 -2.34
N LEU A 348 -25.61 4.68 -1.18
CA LEU A 348 -24.97 4.07 -0.02
C LEU A 348 -25.83 4.28 1.25
N ASP A 349 -26.33 3.20 1.86
CA ASP A 349 -26.86 3.25 3.23
C ASP A 349 -25.69 3.34 4.20
N LEU A 350 -25.52 4.49 4.85
CA LEU A 350 -24.43 4.75 5.81
C LEU A 350 -24.40 3.75 6.96
N ARG A 351 -25.55 3.16 7.34
CA ARG A 351 -25.59 2.14 8.40
C ARG A 351 -24.83 0.89 8.01
N SER A 352 -24.76 0.57 6.71
CA SER A 352 -24.04 -0.59 6.18
C SER A 352 -22.52 -0.48 6.35
N ILE A 353 -22.02 0.72 6.66
CA ILE A 353 -20.63 1.00 7.00
C ILE A 353 -20.47 1.49 8.46
N GLY A 354 -21.50 1.28 9.30
CA GLY A 354 -21.45 1.58 10.73
C GLY A 354 -21.66 3.06 11.08
N ILE A 355 -22.16 3.89 10.16
CA ILE A 355 -22.39 5.31 10.36
C ILE A 355 -23.89 5.59 10.49
N GLY A 356 -24.30 6.22 11.59
CA GLY A 356 -25.66 6.71 11.81
C GLY A 356 -25.85 8.10 11.21
N GLU A 357 -25.13 9.06 11.78
CA GLU A 357 -25.07 10.45 11.32
C GLU A 357 -23.61 10.91 11.28
N ALA A 358 -23.27 11.79 10.34
CA ALA A 358 -21.98 12.44 10.26
C ALA A 358 -22.10 13.76 9.49
N ASN A 359 -21.28 14.74 9.85
CA ASN A 359 -21.05 15.90 9.00
C ASN A 359 -19.96 15.58 7.99
N ALA A 360 -20.11 16.03 6.75
CA ALA A 360 -19.14 15.81 5.68
C ALA A 360 -18.59 17.11 5.07
N LYS A 361 -17.33 17.06 4.67
CA LYS A 361 -16.68 18.00 3.75
C LYS A 361 -16.20 17.22 2.53
N ASP A 362 -16.56 17.66 1.33
CA ASP A 362 -15.92 17.21 0.09
C ASP A 362 -14.51 17.80 0.02
N VAL A 363 -13.52 16.91 -0.01
CA VAL A 363 -12.10 17.26 0.04
C VAL A 363 -11.62 17.92 -1.26
N TRP A 364 -12.12 17.49 -2.42
CA TRP A 364 -11.67 18.03 -3.71
C TRP A 364 -12.44 19.29 -4.10
N ALA A 365 -13.74 19.36 -3.77
CA ALA A 365 -14.53 20.57 -3.98
C ALA A 365 -14.27 21.65 -2.91
N ALA A 366 -13.60 21.28 -1.81
CA ALA A 366 -13.41 22.12 -0.63
C ALA A 366 -14.74 22.68 -0.06
N GLU A 367 -15.80 21.88 -0.15
CA GLU A 367 -17.17 22.26 0.17
C GLU A 367 -17.70 21.50 1.38
N SER A 368 -18.35 22.19 2.32
CA SER A 368 -19.07 21.52 3.41
C SER A 368 -20.44 21.07 2.92
N LEU A 369 -20.72 19.77 3.05
CA LEU A 369 -22.00 19.18 2.68
C LEU A 369 -23.01 19.16 3.84
N GLY A 370 -22.60 19.61 5.03
CA GLY A 370 -23.41 19.53 6.25
C GLY A 370 -23.59 18.08 6.70
N SER A 371 -24.74 17.80 7.34
CA SER A 371 -25.09 16.45 7.78
C SER A 371 -25.43 15.57 6.59
N LEU A 372 -24.80 14.40 6.51
CA LEU A 372 -25.16 13.39 5.53
C LEU A 372 -26.53 12.79 5.85
N GLN A 373 -27.27 12.47 4.78
CA GLN A 373 -28.47 11.65 4.90
C GLN A 373 -28.08 10.18 5.04
N ARG A 374 -28.94 9.41 5.72
CA ARG A 374 -28.74 7.96 5.90
C ARG A 374 -28.52 7.23 4.58
N ASN A 375 -29.36 7.51 3.58
CA ASN A 375 -29.17 7.01 2.22
C ASN A 375 -28.48 8.11 1.44
N LEU A 376 -27.20 7.92 1.16
CA LEU A 376 -26.36 8.88 0.47
C LEU A 376 -26.39 8.56 -1.02
N THR A 377 -27.02 9.42 -1.82
CA THR A 377 -26.94 9.38 -3.28
C THR A 377 -25.83 10.32 -3.75
N ILE A 378 -24.89 9.81 -4.54
CA ILE A 378 -23.76 10.59 -5.07
C ILE A 378 -23.66 10.37 -6.56
N ASP A 379 -23.63 11.47 -7.31
CA ASP A 379 -23.25 11.47 -8.72
C ASP A 379 -21.73 11.55 -8.82
N LEU A 380 -21.14 10.55 -9.48
CA LEU A 380 -19.71 10.41 -9.73
C LEU A 380 -19.45 10.57 -11.22
N THR A 381 -18.46 11.37 -11.59
CA THR A 381 -17.94 11.37 -12.95
C THR A 381 -17.07 10.14 -13.22
N ALA A 382 -16.78 9.86 -14.49
CA ALA A 382 -15.87 8.79 -14.88
C ALA A 382 -14.53 8.89 -14.11
N HIS A 383 -14.13 7.78 -13.48
CA HIS A 383 -12.90 7.70 -12.68
C HIS A 383 -12.81 8.67 -11.48
N GLU A 384 -13.92 9.23 -11.00
CA GLU A 384 -13.93 10.03 -9.79
C GLU A 384 -13.81 9.16 -8.53
N MET A 385 -12.97 9.61 -7.58
CA MET A 385 -13.04 9.16 -6.20
C MET A 385 -13.59 10.30 -5.34
N LYS A 386 -14.86 10.21 -4.96
CA LYS A 386 -15.45 11.15 -4.02
C LYS A 386 -14.81 10.94 -2.66
N LEU A 387 -14.09 11.95 -2.20
CA LEU A 387 -13.35 11.90 -0.94
C LEU A 387 -14.04 12.83 0.08
N LEU A 388 -14.66 12.23 1.09
CA LEU A 388 -15.39 12.94 2.13
C LEU A 388 -14.64 12.84 3.47
N LEU A 389 -14.37 13.98 4.09
CA LEU A 389 -13.91 14.05 5.47
C LEU A 389 -15.13 14.10 6.39
N LEU A 390 -15.25 13.12 7.27
CA LEU A 390 -16.36 12.95 8.20
C LEU A 390 -15.99 13.40 9.60
N THR A 391 -16.91 14.11 10.24
CA THR A 391 -16.83 14.62 11.62
C THR A 391 -18.17 14.43 12.33
N ASN A 392 -18.21 14.58 13.67
CA ASN A 392 -19.43 14.40 14.47
C ASN A 392 -20.14 13.07 14.20
N ILE A 393 -19.34 12.00 14.09
CA ILE A 393 -19.81 10.69 13.65
C ILE A 393 -20.53 10.01 14.82
N THR A 394 -21.73 9.52 14.58
CA THR A 394 -22.50 8.72 15.54
C THR A 394 -22.71 7.31 15.01
N ALA A 395 -22.83 6.35 15.94
CA ALA A 395 -23.26 5.01 15.59
C ALA A 395 -24.75 5.01 15.18
N PRO A 396 -25.16 4.13 14.25
CA PRO A 396 -26.56 4.02 13.85
C PRO A 396 -27.44 3.59 15.02
N GLN A 397 -28.60 4.25 15.17
CA GLN A 397 -29.60 3.90 16.20
C GLN A 397 -30.13 2.47 16.05
N VAL A 398 -30.21 1.99 14.80
CA VAL A 398 -30.52 0.60 14.47
C VAL A 398 -29.40 0.08 13.58
N PRO A 399 -28.33 -0.49 14.17
CA PRO A 399 -27.23 -1.09 13.42
C PRO A 399 -27.71 -2.34 12.69
N PHE A 400 -27.00 -2.68 11.61
CA PHE A 400 -27.09 -4.01 11.02
C PHE A 400 -26.51 -5.04 12.00
N GLU A 401 -27.30 -6.03 12.39
CA GLU A 401 -26.88 -7.08 13.31
C GLU A 401 -26.68 -8.41 12.60
N SER A 402 -25.63 -9.15 12.98
CA SER A 402 -25.41 -10.51 12.48
C SER A 402 -26.58 -11.41 12.91
N THR A 403 -27.19 -12.10 11.94
CA THR A 403 -28.23 -13.11 12.19
C THR A 403 -27.63 -14.51 12.38
N GLY A 404 -26.31 -14.66 12.17
CA GLY A 404 -25.56 -15.88 12.38
C GLY A 404 -24.30 -15.95 11.51
N TYR A 405 -23.32 -16.70 11.99
CA TYR A 405 -22.10 -17.07 11.27
C TYR A 405 -22.22 -18.48 10.68
N TYR A 406 -21.89 -18.62 9.40
CA TYR A 406 -21.98 -19.86 8.65
C TYR A 406 -20.57 -20.29 8.21
N PRO A 407 -19.89 -21.16 8.99
CA PRO A 407 -18.54 -21.60 8.68
C PRO A 407 -18.55 -22.55 7.47
N ALA A 408 -17.46 -22.55 6.70
CA ALA A 408 -17.30 -23.45 5.55
C ALA A 408 -17.45 -24.94 5.91
N SER A 409 -17.17 -25.32 7.17
CA SER A 409 -17.40 -26.67 7.70
C SER A 409 -18.87 -27.11 7.69
N ASN A 410 -19.81 -26.18 7.60
CA ASN A 410 -21.25 -26.46 7.53
C ASN A 410 -21.77 -26.51 6.08
N ALA A 411 -20.92 -26.22 5.09
CA ALA A 411 -21.32 -26.25 3.70
C ALA A 411 -21.29 -27.67 3.12
N SER A 412 -22.12 -27.90 2.10
CA SER A 412 -21.96 -29.02 1.19
C SER A 412 -21.04 -28.59 0.05
N LEU A 413 -19.98 -29.36 -0.18
CA LEU A 413 -19.01 -29.11 -1.26
C LEU A 413 -19.31 -30.02 -2.45
N SER A 414 -19.12 -29.51 -3.67
CA SER A 414 -19.23 -30.29 -4.90
C SER A 414 -18.07 -30.00 -5.85
N GLY A 415 -17.86 -30.90 -6.83
CA GLY A 415 -16.78 -30.76 -7.82
C GLY A 415 -15.40 -30.89 -7.17
N SER A 416 -14.49 -30.00 -7.54
CA SER A 416 -13.12 -29.95 -7.02
C SER A 416 -12.97 -29.36 -5.61
N ALA A 417 -13.99 -28.69 -5.05
CA ALA A 417 -13.87 -28.01 -3.76
C ALA A 417 -13.56 -28.97 -2.60
N THR A 418 -12.59 -28.60 -1.76
CA THR A 418 -12.15 -29.37 -0.59
C THR A 418 -12.32 -28.58 0.70
N LEU A 419 -12.59 -29.27 1.82
CA LEU A 419 -12.52 -28.66 3.15
C LEU A 419 -11.13 -28.94 3.75
N SER A 420 -10.41 -27.87 4.07
CA SER A 420 -9.04 -27.93 4.57
C SER A 420 -8.93 -27.34 5.97
N THR A 421 -8.27 -28.07 6.87
CA THR A 421 -7.85 -27.56 8.19
C THR A 421 -6.62 -26.69 8.03
N CYS A 422 -6.67 -25.49 8.57
CA CYS A 422 -5.54 -24.57 8.52
C CYS A 422 -4.58 -24.77 9.71
N PRO A 423 -3.34 -24.27 9.62
CA PRO A 423 -2.45 -24.18 10.76
C PRO A 423 -3.10 -23.52 11.98
N ASN A 424 -2.61 -23.85 13.17
CA ASN A 424 -3.16 -23.32 14.41
C ASN A 424 -3.08 -21.78 14.43
N GLY A 425 -4.19 -21.10 14.72
CA GLY A 425 -4.26 -19.64 14.78
C GLY A 425 -4.37 -18.95 13.43
N THR A 426 -4.73 -19.66 12.35
CA THR A 426 -4.99 -19.07 11.03
C THR A 426 -6.40 -19.41 10.53
N CYS A 427 -6.80 -18.91 9.35
CA CYS A 427 -8.16 -19.07 8.81
C CYS A 427 -9.26 -18.67 9.80
N HIS A 428 -9.08 -17.53 10.47
CA HIS A 428 -10.02 -17.04 11.47
C HIS A 428 -11.38 -16.69 10.83
N PRO A 429 -12.50 -16.92 11.54
CA PRO A 429 -12.59 -17.34 12.94
C PRO A 429 -12.62 -18.87 13.15
N THR A 430 -12.61 -19.68 12.09
CA THR A 430 -13.00 -21.10 12.18
C THR A 430 -11.82 -22.08 12.23
N GLY A 431 -10.64 -21.68 11.75
CA GLY A 431 -9.51 -22.59 11.53
C GLY A 431 -9.68 -23.54 10.33
N LEU A 432 -10.74 -23.35 9.54
CA LEU A 432 -11.11 -24.21 8.41
C LEU A 432 -11.49 -23.34 7.22
N LYS A 433 -11.11 -23.78 6.03
CA LYS A 433 -11.50 -23.12 4.77
C LYS A 433 -11.98 -24.15 3.75
N ALA A 434 -12.94 -23.76 2.93
CA ALA A 434 -13.21 -24.44 1.68
C ALA A 434 -12.28 -23.87 0.60
N ALA A 435 -11.48 -24.73 -0.01
CA ALA A 435 -10.46 -24.39 -0.99
C ALA A 435 -10.71 -25.13 -2.32
N ASP A 436 -9.82 -24.95 -3.29
CA ASP A 436 -9.87 -25.60 -4.61
C ASP A 436 -11.20 -25.34 -5.36
N ILE A 437 -11.73 -24.12 -5.24
CA ILE A 437 -13.01 -23.74 -5.85
C ILE A 437 -12.76 -23.40 -7.32
N GLY A 438 -12.64 -24.45 -8.15
CA GLY A 438 -12.52 -24.36 -9.61
C GLY A 438 -13.87 -24.20 -10.33
N GLN A 439 -13.82 -24.26 -11.65
CA GLN A 439 -14.99 -24.07 -12.54
C GLN A 439 -16.13 -25.07 -12.28
N ASP A 440 -15.79 -26.30 -11.89
CA ASP A 440 -16.74 -27.37 -11.59
C ASP A 440 -17.22 -27.38 -10.13
N ALA A 441 -16.65 -26.51 -9.29
CA ALA A 441 -16.85 -26.52 -7.85
C ALA A 441 -17.98 -25.60 -7.38
N SER A 442 -18.62 -25.99 -6.28
CA SER A 442 -19.53 -25.10 -5.55
C SER A 442 -19.47 -25.34 -4.04
N ILE A 443 -19.74 -24.28 -3.29
CA ILE A 443 -19.89 -24.30 -1.83
C ILE A 443 -21.33 -23.90 -1.53
N THR A 444 -22.13 -24.86 -1.08
CA THR A 444 -23.56 -24.65 -0.81
C THR A 444 -23.83 -24.65 0.68
N PHE A 445 -24.29 -23.51 1.19
CA PHE A 445 -24.73 -23.39 2.57
C PHE A 445 -26.26 -23.44 2.62
N ARG A 446 -26.79 -24.23 3.57
CA ARG A 446 -28.23 -24.44 3.74
C ARG A 446 -28.65 -24.00 5.13
N SER A 447 -29.95 -23.79 5.28
CA SER A 447 -30.57 -23.36 6.52
C SER A 447 -30.13 -21.96 6.98
N ILE A 448 -29.88 -21.09 6.01
CA ILE A 448 -29.45 -19.71 6.27
C ILE A 448 -30.64 -18.90 6.77
N LYS A 449 -30.47 -18.26 7.92
CA LYS A 449 -31.49 -17.45 8.59
C LYS A 449 -31.49 -16.02 8.06
N ALA A 450 -32.68 -15.53 7.75
CA ALA A 450 -32.96 -14.13 7.53
C ALA A 450 -34.23 -13.70 8.31
N LYS A 451 -34.19 -12.56 9.00
CA LYS A 451 -35.32 -11.93 9.70
C LYS A 451 -36.38 -11.43 8.70
N SER A 452 -35.97 -10.98 7.51
CA SER A 452 -36.84 -10.42 6.48
C SER A 452 -36.45 -10.87 5.06
N SER A 453 -37.40 -10.84 4.13
CA SER A 453 -37.12 -11.13 2.71
C SER A 453 -36.42 -9.95 2.01
N GLY A 454 -35.73 -10.21 0.90
CA GLY A 454 -35.07 -9.21 0.05
C GLY A 454 -33.55 -9.25 0.13
N SER A 455 -32.91 -8.12 -0.18
CA SER A 455 -31.45 -7.98 -0.13
C SER A 455 -30.90 -8.09 1.29
N LYS A 456 -29.71 -8.69 1.41
CA LYS A 456 -28.95 -8.79 2.66
C LYS A 456 -27.51 -8.38 2.44
N LEU A 457 -26.93 -7.75 3.47
CA LEU A 457 -25.50 -7.54 3.54
C LEU A 457 -24.85 -8.83 4.04
N LEU A 458 -23.90 -9.35 3.28
CA LEU A 458 -23.09 -10.50 3.65
C LEU A 458 -21.68 -10.04 3.98
N GLY A 459 -21.19 -10.38 5.18
CA GLY A 459 -19.77 -10.25 5.49
C GLY A 459 -19.09 -11.58 5.16
N VAL A 460 -18.41 -11.65 4.02
CA VAL A 460 -17.75 -12.88 3.55
C VAL A 460 -16.32 -12.90 4.05
N ASP A 461 -15.98 -13.93 4.80
CA ASP A 461 -14.63 -14.20 5.27
C ASP A 461 -13.95 -15.14 4.28
N PHE A 462 -12.93 -14.63 3.59
CA PHE A 462 -12.31 -15.26 2.43
C PHE A 462 -10.78 -15.24 2.56
N ILE A 463 -10.12 -16.08 1.76
CA ILE A 463 -8.66 -16.06 1.60
C ILE A 463 -8.32 -15.99 0.12
N ASN A 464 -7.51 -15.00 -0.23
CA ASN A 464 -6.95 -14.81 -1.56
C ASN A 464 -5.51 -14.34 -1.42
N TYR A 465 -4.58 -15.17 -1.84
CA TYR A 465 -3.17 -14.84 -1.99
C TYR A 465 -2.71 -15.07 -3.44
N ASP A 466 -3.62 -14.87 -4.41
CA ASP A 466 -3.30 -14.91 -5.83
C ASP A 466 -2.68 -13.59 -6.27
N TYR A 467 -1.42 -13.44 -5.86
CA TYR A 467 -0.62 -12.29 -6.17
C TYR A 467 -0.20 -12.34 -7.64
N ALA A 468 -0.46 -11.28 -8.40
CA ALA A 468 -0.13 -11.17 -9.81
C ALA A 468 1.36 -10.83 -10.08
N THR A 469 2.30 -11.67 -9.63
CA THR A 469 3.74 -11.37 -9.73
C THR A 469 4.22 -11.31 -11.16
N THR A 470 3.78 -12.24 -12.00
CA THR A 470 4.21 -12.37 -13.41
C THR A 470 3.28 -11.66 -14.39
N THR A 471 2.01 -11.43 -14.01
CA THR A 471 0.98 -10.83 -14.86
C THR A 471 0.74 -9.35 -14.56
N ALA A 472 1.52 -8.73 -13.67
CA ALA A 472 1.37 -7.32 -13.28
C ALA A 472 1.44 -6.34 -14.46
N TRP A 473 2.29 -6.63 -15.46
CA TRP A 473 2.47 -5.84 -16.68
C TRP A 473 1.45 -6.19 -17.79
N ASP A 474 0.62 -7.20 -17.55
CA ASP A 474 -0.52 -7.59 -18.39
C ASP A 474 -1.83 -7.27 -17.63
N TRP A 475 -2.69 -8.28 -17.43
CA TRP A 475 -4.04 -8.12 -16.89
C TRP A 475 -4.20 -8.65 -15.47
N GLY A 476 -3.09 -8.90 -14.77
CA GLY A 476 -3.11 -9.29 -13.37
C GLY A 476 -3.77 -8.23 -12.50
N SER A 477 -4.79 -8.62 -11.74
CA SER A 477 -5.63 -7.70 -10.97
C SER A 477 -5.46 -7.79 -9.46
N ASN A 478 -4.73 -8.80 -8.96
CA ASN A 478 -4.68 -9.18 -7.54
C ASN A 478 -6.07 -9.49 -6.95
N THR A 479 -7.00 -9.99 -7.79
CA THR A 479 -8.33 -10.37 -7.35
C THR A 479 -8.70 -11.76 -7.84
N ARG A 480 -9.44 -12.51 -7.03
CA ARG A 480 -10.20 -13.68 -7.51
C ARG A 480 -11.69 -13.39 -7.55
N ASN A 481 -12.38 -13.96 -8.54
CA ASN A 481 -13.83 -13.77 -8.69
C ASN A 481 -14.60 -14.90 -8.02
N LEU A 482 -15.67 -14.53 -7.33
CA LEU A 482 -16.64 -15.45 -6.74
C LEU A 482 -18.03 -14.99 -7.18
N SER A 483 -18.89 -15.94 -7.55
CA SER A 483 -20.31 -15.65 -7.74
C SER A 483 -21.11 -16.11 -6.55
N VAL A 484 -22.15 -15.33 -6.21
CA VAL A 484 -23.06 -15.60 -5.10
C VAL A 484 -24.47 -15.71 -5.65
N GLU A 485 -25.14 -16.80 -5.30
CA GLU A 485 -26.52 -17.10 -5.67
C GLU A 485 -27.31 -17.46 -4.41
N VAL A 486 -28.53 -16.93 -4.28
CA VAL A 486 -29.41 -17.22 -3.14
C VAL A 486 -30.71 -17.83 -3.65
N ASN A 487 -31.12 -18.96 -3.08
CA ASN A 487 -32.37 -19.66 -3.39
C ASN A 487 -32.60 -19.96 -4.89
N GLY A 488 -31.52 -20.21 -5.64
CA GLY A 488 -31.58 -20.42 -7.10
C GLY A 488 -31.98 -19.17 -7.90
N GLY A 489 -31.84 -17.98 -7.30
CA GLY A 489 -32.06 -16.69 -7.94
C GLY A 489 -30.94 -16.31 -8.91
N GLN A 490 -30.88 -15.02 -9.26
CA GLN A 490 -29.82 -14.51 -10.13
C GLN A 490 -28.46 -14.57 -9.39
N SER A 491 -27.48 -15.20 -10.02
CA SER A 491 -26.10 -15.21 -9.55
C SER A 491 -25.42 -13.88 -9.88
N LYS A 492 -24.66 -13.33 -8.92
CA LYS A 492 -23.92 -12.06 -9.05
C LYS A 492 -22.44 -12.23 -8.75
N ARG A 493 -21.56 -11.64 -9.56
CA ARG A 493 -20.09 -11.71 -9.42
C ARG A 493 -19.55 -10.66 -8.44
N TRP A 494 -18.55 -11.07 -7.67
CA TRP A 494 -17.74 -10.23 -6.78
C TRP A 494 -16.26 -10.52 -6.96
N ALA A 495 -15.45 -9.47 -7.06
CA ALA A 495 -14.00 -9.53 -7.16
C ALA A 495 -13.39 -9.32 -5.78
N PHE A 496 -12.83 -10.37 -5.20
CA PHE A 496 -12.21 -10.34 -3.89
C PHE A 496 -10.73 -9.95 -4.01
N PRO A 497 -10.25 -8.91 -3.31
CA PRO A 497 -8.84 -8.45 -3.33
C PRO A 497 -7.91 -9.47 -2.67
N LEU A 498 -6.64 -9.17 -2.47
CA LEU A 498 -5.82 -9.98 -1.57
C LEU A 498 -6.37 -9.89 -0.14
N SER A 499 -6.37 -11.02 0.57
CA SER A 499 -6.86 -11.11 1.95
C SER A 499 -5.74 -10.96 2.98
N GLY A 500 -4.50 -11.24 2.59
CA GLY A 500 -3.31 -11.33 3.43
C GLY A 500 -2.08 -11.64 2.59
N GLU A 501 -1.03 -12.09 3.27
CA GLU A 501 0.30 -12.29 2.71
C GLU A 501 0.65 -13.78 2.57
N ASN A 502 -0.35 -14.66 2.72
CA ASN A 502 -0.27 -16.10 2.48
C ASN A 502 -1.69 -16.71 2.32
N TRP A 503 -1.77 -17.99 1.96
CA TRP A 503 -3.03 -18.74 1.79
C TRP A 503 -3.75 -19.13 3.11
N TYR A 504 -3.44 -18.50 4.24
CA TYR A 504 -4.05 -18.79 5.55
C TYR A 504 -4.58 -17.54 6.27
N GLU A 505 -4.35 -16.34 5.72
CA GLU A 505 -4.81 -15.10 6.30
C GLU A 505 -6.19 -14.69 5.79
N THR A 506 -7.15 -14.65 6.72
CA THR A 506 -8.53 -14.28 6.41
C THR A 506 -8.72 -12.79 6.26
N GLY A 507 -9.29 -12.42 5.11
CA GLY A 507 -9.81 -11.10 4.82
C GLY A 507 -11.33 -11.13 4.91
N ARG A 508 -11.93 -9.95 5.05
CA ARG A 508 -13.39 -9.80 5.07
C ARG A 508 -13.81 -8.72 4.11
N LEU A 509 -14.78 -9.03 3.26
CA LEU A 509 -15.41 -8.08 2.34
C LEU A 509 -16.91 -8.14 2.52
N SER A 510 -17.55 -6.98 2.66
CA SER A 510 -19.00 -6.91 2.73
C SER A 510 -19.57 -6.73 1.32
N ILE A 511 -20.50 -7.61 0.95
CA ILE A 511 -21.18 -7.64 -0.34
C ILE A 511 -22.70 -7.69 -0.13
N GLU A 512 -23.48 -7.43 -1.16
CA GLU A 512 -24.94 -7.55 -1.10
C GLU A 512 -25.40 -8.80 -1.82
N ALA A 513 -26.44 -9.45 -1.33
CA ALA A 513 -27.02 -10.62 -1.99
C ALA A 513 -28.54 -10.57 -1.91
N ASP A 514 -29.18 -10.66 -3.06
CA ASP A 514 -30.63 -10.61 -3.21
C ASP A 514 -31.25 -12.00 -3.19
N GLY A 515 -32.56 -12.07 -2.96
CA GLY A 515 -33.33 -13.31 -3.05
C GLY A 515 -33.53 -14.06 -1.74
N PHE A 516 -33.14 -13.48 -0.58
CA PHE A 516 -33.48 -14.06 0.71
C PHE A 516 -34.99 -14.00 0.96
N VAL A 517 -35.49 -15.03 1.65
CA VAL A 517 -36.84 -15.10 2.23
C VAL A 517 -36.76 -15.13 3.75
N ALA A 518 -37.72 -14.51 4.43
CA ALA A 518 -37.81 -14.55 5.88
C ALA A 518 -37.90 -16.00 6.40
N GLY A 519 -37.13 -16.32 7.45
CA GLY A 519 -37.04 -17.65 8.03
C GLY A 519 -35.65 -18.27 7.86
N ALA A 520 -35.57 -19.59 8.03
CA ALA A 520 -34.32 -20.35 8.06
C ALA A 520 -34.20 -21.31 6.86
N SER A 521 -34.90 -21.05 5.76
CA SER A 521 -34.94 -21.95 4.59
C SER A 521 -34.04 -21.50 3.45
N ASN A 522 -33.20 -20.48 3.67
CA ASN A 522 -32.38 -19.94 2.59
C ASN A 522 -31.21 -20.87 2.27
N GLU A 523 -30.91 -20.97 0.98
CA GLU A 523 -29.71 -21.56 0.43
C GLU A 523 -28.84 -20.44 -0.16
N VAL A 524 -27.55 -20.44 0.17
CA VAL A 524 -26.56 -19.54 -0.41
C VAL A 524 -25.48 -20.39 -1.06
N VAL A 525 -25.20 -20.15 -2.33
CA VAL A 525 -24.22 -20.91 -3.10
C VAL A 525 -23.13 -19.99 -3.62
N PHE A 526 -21.88 -20.37 -3.34
CA PHE A 526 -20.70 -19.73 -3.88
C PHE A 526 -20.06 -20.58 -4.97
N ARG A 527 -19.69 -19.97 -6.09
CA ARG A 527 -19.06 -20.65 -7.24
C ARG A 527 -17.95 -19.81 -7.85
N ALA A 528 -16.98 -20.47 -8.48
CA ALA A 528 -16.01 -19.80 -9.34
C ALA A 528 -16.69 -19.10 -10.53
N VAL A 529 -16.01 -18.12 -11.13
CA VAL A 529 -16.50 -17.40 -12.31
C VAL A 529 -15.56 -17.62 -13.50
N GLY A 530 -16.14 -18.04 -14.62
CA GLY A 530 -15.37 -18.33 -15.84
C GLY A 530 -14.45 -19.55 -15.65
N ASN A 531 -13.20 -19.42 -16.10
CA ASN A 531 -12.19 -20.48 -16.03
C ASN A 531 -11.16 -20.26 -14.90
N SER A 532 -11.38 -19.26 -14.04
CA SER A 532 -10.46 -18.91 -12.95
C SER A 532 -10.91 -19.55 -11.64
N SER A 533 -9.96 -19.81 -10.74
CA SER A 533 -10.29 -20.26 -9.38
C SER A 533 -10.89 -19.12 -8.55
N ALA A 534 -11.84 -19.44 -7.68
CA ALA A 534 -12.39 -18.52 -6.70
C ALA A 534 -11.42 -18.32 -5.50
N PRO A 535 -11.62 -17.28 -4.68
CA PRO A 535 -10.96 -17.20 -3.38
C PRO A 535 -11.45 -18.34 -2.48
N ASP A 536 -10.59 -18.82 -1.57
CA ASP A 536 -11.01 -19.79 -0.55
C ASP A 536 -12.02 -19.12 0.39
N ILE A 537 -12.95 -19.91 0.93
CA ILE A 537 -14.02 -19.41 1.80
C ILE A 537 -13.87 -19.97 3.19
N VAL A 538 -13.76 -19.10 4.19
CA VAL A 538 -13.75 -19.48 5.61
C VAL A 538 -15.17 -19.57 6.15
N GLY A 539 -16.04 -18.67 5.69
CA GLY A 539 -17.45 -18.62 6.02
C GLY A 539 -18.04 -17.27 5.66
N PHE A 540 -19.27 -17.02 6.09
CA PHE A 540 -19.88 -15.70 5.97
C PHE A 540 -20.89 -15.44 7.08
N GLU A 541 -21.20 -14.17 7.29
CA GLU A 541 -22.31 -13.71 8.13
C GLU A 541 -23.36 -13.00 7.31
N VAL A 542 -24.61 -13.10 7.75
CA VAL A 542 -25.74 -12.34 7.21
C VAL A 542 -26.08 -11.22 8.18
N PHE A 543 -26.26 -10.00 7.67
CA PHE A 543 -26.60 -8.82 8.48
C PHE A 543 -27.95 -8.22 8.08
N GLU A 544 -28.73 -7.80 9.10
CA GLU A 544 -30.06 -7.19 8.96
C GLU A 544 -30.35 -6.06 9.94
#